data_AF-A0A142LM95-F1
#
_entry.id   AF-A0A142LM95-F1
#
_cell.length_a   1.000
_cell.length_b   1.000
_cell.length_c   1.000
_cell.angle_alpha   90.00
_cell.angle_beta   90.00
_cell.angle_gamma   90.00
#
_symmetry.space_group_name_H-M   'P 1'
#
loop_
_entity.id
_entity.type
_entity.pdbx_description
1 polymer ?
#
loop_
_entity_poly.entity_id
_entity_poly.type
_entity_poly.pdbx_seq_one_letter_code
_entity_poly.pdbx_strand_id
1 'polypeptide(L)'
;MKTTRIVIQGITKNGRAFRPSDWAERLCGIMSTFAGDQQMRYSPFVRPVLLDGVRCVMVEPALADVEPRAYRFLLDFAKDNELMIVDPNAPMEGDVCPIPSSAMNQIKTP
;
A
#
# COMPACT_ATOMS: atom_id res chain seq x y z
N MET A 1 -1.86 18.89 -4.84
CA MET A 1 -2.76 17.90 -4.25
C MET A 1 -2.38 16.54 -4.81
N LYS A 2 -2.04 15.56 -3.96
CA LYS A 2 -1.80 14.20 -4.43
C LYS A 2 -3.17 13.57 -4.65
N THR A 3 -3.50 13.19 -5.87
CA THR A 3 -4.81 12.58 -6.21
C THR A 3 -4.70 11.09 -6.51
N THR A 4 -3.53 10.50 -6.25
CA THR A 4 -3.21 9.13 -6.65
C THR A 4 -3.10 8.20 -5.46
N ARG A 5 -3.87 7.11 -5.50
CA ARG A 5 -3.76 5.98 -4.57
C ARG A 5 -2.47 5.22 -4.82
N ILE A 6 -1.78 4.80 -3.76
CA ILE A 6 -0.56 4.02 -3.87
C ILE A 6 -0.81 2.58 -3.42
N VAL A 7 -0.12 1.62 -4.01
CA VAL A 7 -0.22 0.21 -3.63
C VAL A 7 1.17 -0.31 -3.29
N ILE A 8 1.38 -0.64 -2.02
CA ILE A 8 2.60 -1.28 -1.55
C ILE A 8 2.42 -2.79 -1.75
N GLN A 9 3.12 -3.36 -2.71
CA GLN A 9 3.12 -4.80 -2.92
C GLN A 9 4.03 -5.49 -1.91
N GLY A 10 3.61 -6.66 -1.42
CA GLY A 10 4.43 -7.54 -0.61
C GLY A 10 5.47 -8.29 -1.46
N ILE A 11 6.06 -7.60 -2.43
CA ILE A 11 7.13 -8.07 -3.30
C ILE A 11 8.22 -7.02 -3.20
N THR A 12 9.43 -7.45 -2.87
CA THR A 12 10.58 -6.56 -2.84
C THR A 12 11.01 -6.21 -4.27
N LYS A 13 11.79 -5.15 -4.44
CA LYS A 13 12.41 -4.78 -5.72
C LYS A 13 13.24 -5.91 -6.34
N ASN A 14 13.72 -6.84 -5.51
CA ASN A 14 14.42 -8.06 -5.91
C ASN A 14 13.49 -9.19 -6.40
N GLY A 15 12.17 -8.95 -6.52
CA GLY A 15 11.19 -9.92 -6.98
C GLY A 15 10.84 -11.01 -5.97
N ARG A 16 11.19 -10.84 -4.69
CA ARG A 16 10.90 -11.82 -3.63
C ARG A 16 9.67 -11.43 -2.83
N ALA A 17 8.85 -12.42 -2.46
CA ALA A 17 7.74 -12.22 -1.55
C ALA A 17 8.23 -11.75 -0.18
N PHE A 18 7.69 -10.64 0.29
CA PHE A 18 7.95 -10.08 1.60
C PHE A 18 7.29 -10.94 2.68
N ARG A 19 8.03 -11.21 3.74
CA ARG A 19 7.59 -12.03 4.88
C ARG A 19 7.76 -11.21 6.16
N PRO A 20 6.93 -11.42 7.19
CA PRO A 20 5.88 -12.44 7.30
C PRO A 20 4.66 -12.16 6.42
N SER A 21 3.86 -13.19 6.11
CA SER A 21 2.67 -13.05 5.26
C SER A 21 1.64 -12.05 5.83
N ASP A 22 1.62 -11.90 7.16
CA ASP A 22 0.71 -11.02 7.89
C ASP A 22 1.23 -9.57 7.99
N TRP A 23 2.28 -9.21 7.24
CA TRP A 23 2.85 -7.86 7.28
C TRP A 23 1.81 -6.78 6.94
N ALA A 24 0.93 -7.04 5.96
CA ALA A 24 -0.09 -6.11 5.53
C ALA A 24 -1.11 -5.86 6.65
N GLU A 25 -1.50 -6.92 7.36
CA GLU A 25 -2.41 -6.85 8.52
C GLU A 25 -1.75 -6.15 9.69
N ARG A 26 -0.47 -6.42 9.96
CA ARG A 26 0.33 -5.73 10.97
C ARG A 26 0.47 -4.25 10.66
N LEU A 27 0.76 -3.88 9.40
CA LEU A 27 0.89 -2.49 8.99
C LEU A 27 -0.44 -1.74 9.14
N CYS A 28 -1.54 -2.35 8.70
CA CYS A 28 -2.88 -1.79 8.93
C CYS A 28 -3.24 -1.71 10.42
N GLY A 29 -2.75 -2.65 11.23
CA GLY A 29 -2.89 -2.63 12.69
C GLY A 29 -2.08 -1.51 13.37
N ILE A 30 -0.87 -1.22 12.88
CA ILE A 30 -0.08 -0.07 13.35
C ILE A 30 -0.77 1.24 12.96
N MET A 31 -1.32 1.31 11.76
CA MET A 31 -2.14 2.45 11.31
C MET A 31 -3.47 2.54 12.07
N SER A 32 -3.89 1.48 12.75
CA SER A 32 -5.02 1.46 13.68
C SER A 32 -4.55 1.91 15.08
N THR A 33 -4.17 3.18 15.24
CA THR A 33 -3.80 3.73 16.55
C THR A 33 -4.94 4.55 17.16
N PHE A 34 -5.48 4.06 18.29
CA PHE A 34 -6.36 4.75 19.26
C PHE A 34 -7.51 5.60 18.69
N ALA A 35 -8.45 4.98 17.96
CA ALA A 35 -9.82 5.40 18.18
C ALA A 35 -10.10 5.13 19.66
N GLY A 36 -10.35 6.15 20.49
CA GLY A 36 -10.58 6.02 21.93
C GLY A 36 -11.82 5.21 22.32
N ASP A 37 -12.35 4.43 21.39
CA ASP A 37 -13.53 3.61 21.49
C ASP A 37 -13.16 2.21 20.97
N GLN A 38 -13.59 1.18 21.68
CA GLN A 38 -13.13 -0.22 21.62
C GLN A 38 -13.45 -0.97 20.31
N GLN A 39 -13.36 -0.30 19.16
CA GLN A 39 -13.48 -0.90 17.84
C GLN A 39 -12.19 -0.70 17.06
N MET A 40 -11.51 -1.81 16.78
CA MET A 40 -10.47 -1.90 15.76
C MET A 40 -11.07 -1.57 14.39
N ARG A 41 -11.32 -0.30 14.10
CA ARG A 41 -11.71 0.17 12.78
C ARG A 41 -10.43 0.54 12.04
N TYR A 42 -10.09 -0.26 11.05
CA TYR A 42 -9.08 0.10 10.06
C TYR A 42 -9.38 1.49 9.52
N SER A 43 -8.36 2.34 9.38
CA SER A 43 -8.52 3.64 8.75
C SER A 43 -9.06 3.40 7.33
N PRO A 44 -10.19 4.03 6.91
CA PRO A 44 -10.81 3.74 5.60
C PRO A 44 -9.88 4.04 4.42
N PHE A 45 -8.79 4.75 4.68
CA PHE A 45 -7.76 5.11 3.72
C PHE A 45 -6.65 4.06 3.56
N VAL A 46 -6.53 3.08 4.46
CA VAL A 46 -5.49 2.04 4.39
C VAL A 46 -6.15 0.68 4.54
N ARG A 47 -5.98 -0.19 3.55
CA ARG A 47 -6.55 -1.53 3.58
C ARG A 47 -5.60 -2.59 3.05
N PRO A 48 -5.56 -3.77 3.69
CA PRO A 48 -4.84 -4.91 3.14
C PRO A 48 -5.64 -5.47 1.96
N VAL A 49 -4.95 -5.79 0.87
CA VAL A 49 -5.52 -6.42 -0.33
C VAL A 49 -4.67 -7.64 -0.70
N LEU A 50 -5.27 -8.63 -1.34
CA LEU A 50 -4.57 -9.80 -1.88
C LEU A 50 -4.64 -9.72 -3.41
N LEU A 51 -3.49 -9.54 -4.06
CA LEU A 51 -3.36 -9.47 -5.52
C LEU A 51 -2.50 -10.64 -5.99
N ASP A 52 -3.03 -11.51 -6.84
CA ASP A 52 -2.30 -12.69 -7.35
C ASP A 52 -1.65 -13.57 -6.25
N GLY A 53 -2.31 -13.69 -5.09
CA GLY A 53 -1.79 -14.43 -3.93
C GLY A 53 -0.69 -13.69 -3.15
N VAL A 54 -0.33 -12.48 -3.56
CA VAL A 54 0.58 -11.58 -2.86
C VAL A 54 -0.22 -10.63 -1.98
N ARG A 55 0.19 -10.53 -0.71
CA ARG A 55 -0.36 -9.57 0.24
C ARG A 55 0.16 -8.18 -0.10
N CYS A 56 -0.74 -7.23 -0.29
CA CYS A 56 -0.43 -5.86 -0.64
C CYS A 56 -1.21 -4.91 0.28
N VAL A 57 -0.80 -3.65 0.35
CA VAL A 57 -1.48 -2.60 1.11
C VAL A 57 -1.84 -1.48 0.16
N MET A 58 -3.13 -1.16 0.07
CA MET A 58 -3.64 -0.04 -0.69
C MET A 58 -3.80 1.16 0.24
N VAL A 59 -3.29 2.31 -0.20
CA VAL A 59 -3.29 3.56 0.56
C VAL A 59 -3.91 4.65 -0.31
N GLU A 60 -4.98 5.26 0.18
CA GLU A 60 -5.69 6.33 -0.49
C GLU A 60 -4.93 7.65 -0.36
N PRO A 61 -4.97 8.52 -1.40
CA PRO A 61 -4.26 9.80 -1.39
C PRO A 61 -4.76 10.75 -0.31
N ALA A 62 -6.06 10.66 0.03
CA ALA A 62 -6.68 11.47 1.08
C ALA A 62 -6.01 11.28 2.45
N LEU A 63 -5.33 10.14 2.70
CA LEU A 63 -4.54 9.96 3.91
C LEU A 63 -3.42 10.99 4.01
N ALA A 64 -2.81 11.41 2.90
CA ALA A 64 -1.76 12.42 2.92
C ALA A 64 -2.29 13.80 3.35
N ASP A 65 -3.55 14.12 3.03
CA ASP A 65 -4.20 15.36 3.42
C ASP A 65 -4.70 15.32 4.88
N VAL A 66 -5.24 14.18 5.32
CA VAL A 66 -5.76 14.01 6.70
C VAL A 66 -4.61 13.76 7.70
N GLU A 67 -3.72 12.81 7.39
CA GLU A 67 -2.61 12.38 8.25
C GLU A 67 -1.31 12.22 7.44
N PRO A 68 -0.63 13.34 7.09
CA PRO A 68 0.60 13.30 6.30
C PRO A 68 1.73 12.50 6.97
N ARG A 69 1.73 12.40 8.31
CA ARG A 69 2.72 11.60 9.06
C ARG A 69 2.53 10.10 8.83
N ALA A 70 1.29 9.60 8.88
CA ALA A 70 0.98 8.20 8.62
C ALA A 70 1.31 7.82 7.18
N TYR A 71 0.92 8.69 6.23
CA TYR A 71 1.26 8.49 4.82
C TYR A 71 2.79 8.45 4.58
N ARG A 72 3.55 9.35 5.23
CA ARG A 72 5.02 9.32 5.15
C ARG A 72 5.60 8.05 5.75
N PHE A 73 5.06 7.57 6.88
CA PHE A 73 5.50 6.31 7.50
C PHE A 73 5.29 5.12 6.57
N LEU A 74 4.15 5.04 5.86
CA LEU A 74 3.89 3.96 4.91
C LEU A 74 4.89 3.95 3.75
N LEU A 75 5.24 5.13 3.23
CA LEU A 75 6.26 5.28 2.20
C LEU A 75 7.66 4.89 2.72
N ASP A 76 7.99 5.33 3.94
CA ASP A 76 9.28 5.03 4.56
C ASP A 76 9.41 3.52 4.85
N PHE A 77 8.35 2.89 5.37
CA PHE A 77 8.26 1.46 5.57
C PHE A 77 8.50 0.67 4.27
N ALA A 78 7.84 1.08 3.19
CA ALA A 78 8.05 0.44 1.89
C ALA A 78 9.47 0.64 1.37
N LYS A 79 10.08 1.81 1.60
CA LYS A 79 11.45 2.10 1.19
C LYS A 79 12.48 1.29 1.98
N ASP A 80 12.33 1.23 3.30
CA ASP A 80 13.20 0.52 4.24
C ASP A 80 13.18 -1.00 3.97
N ASN A 81 12.00 -1.54 3.63
CA ASN A 81 11.80 -2.95 3.31
C ASN A 81 11.97 -3.27 1.82
N GLU A 82 12.45 -2.32 1.02
CA GLU A 82 12.62 -2.43 -0.42
C GLU A 82 11.38 -2.94 -1.16
N LEU A 83 10.17 -2.61 -0.68
CA LEU A 83 8.91 -3.04 -1.28
C LEU A 83 8.62 -2.27 -2.57
N MET A 84 7.98 -2.97 -3.51
CA MET A 84 7.46 -2.40 -4.73
C MET A 84 6.26 -1.50 -4.42
N ILE A 85 6.37 -0.21 -4.74
CA ILE A 85 5.26 0.74 -4.65
C ILE A 85 4.74 0.98 -6.06
N VAL A 86 3.45 0.73 -6.26
CA VAL A 86 2.76 0.97 -7.53
C VAL A 86 1.87 2.20 -7.39
N ASP A 87 2.16 3.20 -8.22
CA ASP A 87 1.32 4.37 -8.42
C ASP A 87 0.63 4.21 -9.80
N PRO A 88 -0.71 4.06 -9.86
CA PRO A 88 -1.44 3.91 -11.12
C PRO A 88 -1.49 5.19 -11.96
N ASN A 89 -1.07 6.33 -11.41
CA ASN A 89 -1.16 7.63 -12.07
C ASN A 89 0.16 8.44 -12.02
N ALA A 90 1.22 7.90 -11.41
CA ALA A 90 2.54 8.51 -11.56
C ALA A 90 3.08 8.18 -12.95
N PRO A 91 3.62 9.16 -13.71
CA PRO A 91 4.53 8.81 -14.78
C PRO A 91 5.66 8.01 -14.14
N MET A 92 6.01 6.86 -14.73
CA MET A 92 7.18 6.06 -14.34
C MET A 92 8.42 6.96 -14.27
N GLU A 93 8.73 7.50 -13.11
CA GLU A 93 9.95 8.27 -12.87
C GLU A 93 10.87 7.41 -12.01
N GLY A 94 11.81 6.74 -12.69
CA GLY A 94 12.90 5.99 -12.09
C GLY A 94 12.77 4.47 -12.26
N ASP A 95 13.55 3.94 -13.21
CA ASP A 95 14.11 2.59 -13.27
C ASP A 95 13.70 1.63 -12.12
N VAL A 96 12.59 0.88 -12.30
CA VAL A 96 12.48 -0.52 -11.86
C VAL A 96 11.25 -1.20 -12.48
N CYS A 97 11.58 -2.10 -13.41
CA CYS A 97 10.88 -3.27 -13.93
C CYS A 97 9.48 -3.15 -14.57
N PRO A 98 9.30 -3.71 -15.79
CA PRO A 98 8.01 -3.78 -16.47
C PRO A 98 7.12 -4.83 -15.79
N ILE A 99 6.01 -4.40 -15.20
CA ILE A 99 4.88 -5.30 -14.97
C ILE A 99 4.22 -5.58 -16.33
N PRO A 100 4.01 -6.84 -16.74
CA PRO A 100 3.25 -7.14 -17.95
C PRO A 100 1.81 -6.62 -17.81
N SER A 101 1.35 -5.91 -18.84
CA SER A 101 0.15 -5.07 -18.91
C SER A 101 -1.22 -5.77 -18.72
N SER A 102 -1.31 -6.91 -18.04
CA SER A 102 -2.56 -7.67 -17.91
C SER A 102 -3.29 -7.52 -16.56
N ALA A 103 -2.74 -6.81 -15.58
CA ALA A 103 -3.31 -6.78 -14.22
C ALA A 103 -4.19 -5.56 -13.87
N MET A 104 -4.32 -4.55 -14.74
CA MET A 104 -5.04 -3.30 -14.39
C MET A 104 -6.55 -3.33 -14.62
N ASN A 105 -7.13 -4.39 -15.20
CA ASN A 105 -8.57 -4.42 -15.51
C ASN A 105 -9.46 -5.06 -14.43
N GLN A 106 -8.92 -5.45 -13.26
CA GLN A 106 -9.67 -6.15 -12.21
C GLN A 106 -9.99 -5.28 -10.97
N ILE A 107 -9.62 -4.00 -10.97
CA ILE A 107 -9.94 -3.05 -9.88
C ILE A 107 -11.19 -2.19 -10.19
N LYS A 108 -12.11 -2.74 -10.99
CA LYS A 108 -13.50 -2.26 -11.05
C LYS A 108 -14.39 -3.33 -10.42
N THR A 109 -14.67 -3.18 -9.13
CA THR A 109 -15.89 -3.79 -8.58
C THR A 109 -17.10 -2.94 -9.00
N PRO A 110 -18.28 -3.58 -9.19
CA PRO A 110 -19.50 -2.97 -9.71
C PRO A 110 -20.10 -1.91 -8.79
#